data_AF-A0A6L3ETK1-F1
#
_entry.id   AF-A0A6L3ETK1-F1
#
_cell.length_a   1.000
_cell.length_b   1.000
_cell.length_c   1.000
_cell.angle_alpha   90.00
_cell.angle_beta   90.00
_cell.angle_gamma   90.00
#
_symmetry.space_group_name_H-M   'P 1'
#
loop_
_entity.id
_entity.type
_entity.pdbx_description
1 polymer ?
#
loop_
_entity_poly.entity_id
_entity_poly.type
_entity_poly.pdbx_seq_one_letter_code
_entity_poly.pdbx_strand_id
1 'polypeptide(L)'
;MQVKNYYMFMLLLETGMLGVFLAQDLFLFYVFWEFTLVPMYFLIGIWGGKNRVYAAIKFFLYTMAGSLLMLLGILYMGITNGTFLLPDLIAGRELFADVQNWLFIGFAIAFAIKVPIFPFHSWLPDAHTEAPTAGSVILAGVLLKMGTYGFIRFNLPLFPGASVEYAKPIAVLAIIGIIYGAIVAFAQTDVKKLVAYSSISHLGFVMLGIFSLNEAGIQGAILQGVNHGISSGALFFIVGIIYEQRHTRKISEFGGVWTVMPVYAATTLIVVLSSMGLPGLNGFVGEFTILLGSMGATDAYGASAWIFTAFATTGVILAAVYLLWMFQRVFMGPLDNEENKKLVDLNPLQLTVMISFLVFIIWIGVAPSGFFGLMDSSVADLVTDISNAAQFVVR
;
A
#
# COMPACT_ATOMS: atom_id res chain seq x y z
N MET A 1 27.60 13.21 -6.87
CA MET A 1 26.33 12.96 -6.14
C MET A 1 26.14 14.01 -5.07
N GLN A 2 24.98 14.66 -4.99
CA GLN A 2 24.65 15.59 -3.89
C GLN A 2 24.19 14.79 -2.66
N VAL A 3 25.12 14.07 -2.02
CA VAL A 3 24.82 13.11 -0.93
C VAL A 3 24.09 13.80 0.23
N LYS A 4 24.52 15.00 0.62
CA LYS A 4 23.87 15.80 1.67
C LYS A 4 22.40 16.07 1.34
N ASN A 5 22.10 16.52 0.12
CA ASN A 5 20.74 16.84 -0.30
C ASN A 5 19.85 15.60 -0.32
N TYR A 6 20.40 14.45 -0.71
CA TYR A 6 19.68 13.17 -0.71
C TYR A 6 19.19 12.82 0.70
N TYR A 7 20.09 12.81 1.68
CA TYR A 7 19.72 12.48 3.06
C TYR A 7 18.82 13.55 3.69
N MET A 8 19.00 14.83 3.36
CA MET A 8 18.07 15.88 3.78
C MET A 8 16.65 15.58 3.29
N PHE A 9 16.43 15.30 2.00
CA PHE A 9 15.09 14.99 1.51
C PHE A 9 14.55 13.66 2.07
N MET A 10 15.38 12.65 2.32
CA MET A 10 14.95 11.42 2.97
C MET A 10 14.45 11.67 4.40
N LEU A 11 15.17 12.46 5.20
CA LEU A 11 14.77 12.81 6.57
C LEU A 11 13.54 13.72 6.61
N LEU A 12 13.42 14.66 5.67
CA LEU A 12 12.19 15.46 5.52
C LEU A 12 11.00 14.57 5.14
N LEU A 13 11.19 13.61 4.23
CA LEU A 13 10.15 12.65 3.88
C LEU A 13 9.71 11.83 5.10
N GLU A 14 10.68 11.31 5.87
CA GLU A 14 10.43 10.58 7.11
C GLU A 14 9.64 11.42 8.12
N THR A 15 10.07 12.66 8.36
CA THR A 15 9.37 13.61 9.24
C THR A 15 7.93 13.84 8.80
N GLY A 16 7.71 14.03 7.50
CA GLY A 16 6.38 14.19 6.93
C GLY A 16 5.49 12.96 7.13
N MET A 17 6.02 11.77 6.88
CA MET A 17 5.28 10.52 7.06
C MET A 17 4.92 10.28 8.54
N LEU A 18 5.85 10.51 9.47
CA LEU A 18 5.56 10.41 10.90
C LEU A 18 4.47 11.42 11.31
N GLY A 19 4.57 12.66 10.84
CA GLY A 19 3.56 13.69 11.08
C GLY A 19 2.17 13.28 10.62
N VAL A 20 2.05 12.59 9.48
CA VAL A 20 0.75 12.09 8.97
C VAL A 20 0.09 11.08 9.90
N PHE A 21 0.85 10.15 10.51
CA PHE A 21 0.27 9.14 11.41
C PHE A 21 0.03 9.68 12.83
N LEU A 22 0.75 10.73 13.24
CA LEU A 22 0.70 11.29 14.59
C LEU A 22 -0.25 12.49 14.73
N ALA A 23 -0.60 13.16 13.62
CA ALA A 23 -1.49 14.32 13.65
C ALA A 23 -2.91 13.95 14.14
N GLN A 24 -3.37 14.66 15.16
CA GLN A 24 -4.76 14.59 15.66
C GLN A 24 -5.60 15.81 15.27
N ASP A 25 -4.99 16.75 14.55
CA ASP A 25 -5.64 17.91 13.94
C ASP A 25 -5.68 17.70 12.42
N LEU A 26 -6.83 17.92 11.81
CA LEU A 26 -7.08 17.59 10.41
C LEU A 26 -6.36 18.53 9.44
N PHE A 27 -6.19 19.79 9.81
CA PHE A 27 -5.41 20.74 9.02
C PHE A 27 -3.91 20.42 9.13
N LEU A 28 -3.43 20.10 10.33
CA LEU A 28 -2.04 19.65 10.53
C LEU A 28 -1.75 18.35 9.78
N PHE A 29 -2.69 17.40 9.78
CA PHE A 29 -2.63 16.20 8.95
C PHE A 29 -2.44 16.56 7.47
N TYR A 30 -3.24 17.50 6.94
CA TYR A 30 -3.12 17.96 5.56
C TYR A 30 -1.74 18.56 5.26
N VAL A 31 -1.22 19.38 6.18
CA VAL A 31 0.12 19.96 6.04
C VAL A 31 1.17 18.87 5.90
N PHE A 32 1.17 17.85 6.77
CA PHE A 32 2.12 16.74 6.66
C PHE A 32 1.87 15.88 5.42
N TRP A 33 0.61 15.67 5.04
CA TRP A 33 0.23 14.95 3.84
C TRP A 33 0.84 15.57 2.58
N GLU A 34 0.67 16.89 2.41
CA GLU A 34 1.28 17.64 1.31
C GLU A 34 2.79 17.75 1.45
N PHE A 35 3.29 17.89 2.67
CA PHE A 35 4.72 17.98 2.93
C PHE A 35 5.46 16.75 2.41
N THR A 36 4.88 15.54 2.48
CA THR A 36 5.51 14.34 1.90
C THR A 36 5.74 14.41 0.39
N LEU A 37 4.94 15.19 -0.35
CA LEU A 37 5.03 15.28 -1.80
C LEU A 37 6.32 15.98 -2.24
N VAL A 38 6.74 17.02 -1.54
CA VAL A 38 7.87 17.86 -1.95
C VAL A 38 9.19 17.08 -1.90
N PRO A 39 9.59 16.43 -0.79
CA PRO A 39 10.80 15.63 -0.76
C PRO A 39 10.74 14.45 -1.73
N MET A 40 9.59 13.77 -1.87
CA MET A 40 9.47 12.64 -2.79
C MET A 40 9.62 13.09 -4.26
N TYR A 41 9.03 14.23 -4.63
CA TYR A 41 9.21 14.84 -5.95
C TYR A 41 10.68 15.05 -6.28
N PHE A 42 11.46 15.63 -5.36
CA PHE A 42 12.90 15.84 -5.56
C PHE A 42 13.70 14.52 -5.55
N LEU A 43 13.35 13.56 -4.69
CA LEU A 43 14.00 12.25 -4.66
C LEU A 43 13.88 11.53 -6.00
N ILE A 44 12.69 11.56 -6.62
CA ILE A 44 12.49 11.03 -7.97
C ILE A 44 13.22 11.91 -8.99
N GLY A 45 12.94 13.22 -9.02
CA GLY A 45 13.40 14.11 -10.09
C GLY A 45 14.92 14.29 -10.20
N ILE A 46 15.65 14.20 -9.09
CA ILE A 46 17.11 14.41 -9.05
C ILE A 46 17.87 13.08 -9.08
N TRP A 47 17.44 12.06 -8.34
CA TRP A 47 18.15 10.77 -8.19
C TRP A 47 17.49 9.59 -8.90
N GLY A 48 16.40 9.83 -9.63
CA GLY A 48 15.72 8.80 -10.39
C GLY A 48 16.40 8.41 -11.70
N GLY A 49 15.74 7.50 -12.43
CA GLY A 49 16.15 6.94 -13.70
C GLY A 49 16.00 7.88 -14.90
N LYS A 50 15.88 7.30 -16.10
CA LYS A 50 15.91 8.05 -17.36
C LYS A 50 14.71 8.97 -17.54
N ASN A 51 13.51 8.54 -17.13
CA ASN A 51 12.26 9.29 -17.29
C ASN A 51 11.83 10.00 -16.00
N ARG A 52 12.79 10.24 -15.09
CA ARG A 52 12.54 10.77 -13.75
C ARG A 52 11.75 12.07 -13.69
N VAL A 53 11.94 12.99 -14.63
CA VAL A 53 11.22 14.29 -14.62
C VAL A 53 9.74 14.08 -14.92
N TYR A 54 9.42 13.29 -15.94
CA TYR A 54 8.04 12.92 -16.26
C TYR A 54 7.38 12.19 -15.08
N ALA A 55 8.06 11.19 -14.50
CA ALA A 55 7.53 10.44 -13.37
C ALA A 55 7.31 11.31 -12.12
N ALA A 56 8.24 12.22 -11.81
CA ALA A 56 8.12 13.13 -10.67
C ALA A 56 6.96 14.13 -10.85
N ILE A 57 6.84 14.75 -12.03
CA ILE A 57 5.75 15.68 -12.33
C ILE A 57 4.40 14.96 -12.32
N LYS A 58 4.32 13.78 -12.96
CA LYS A 58 3.10 12.97 -12.97
C LYS A 58 2.71 12.59 -11.55
N PHE A 59 3.63 12.08 -10.73
CA PHE A 59 3.40 11.78 -9.31
C PHE A 59 2.81 13.00 -8.59
N PHE A 60 3.50 14.14 -8.65
CA PHE A 60 3.12 15.35 -7.93
C PHE A 60 1.74 15.87 -8.34
N LEU A 61 1.48 16.03 -9.65
CA LEU A 61 0.21 16.55 -10.14
C LEU A 61 -0.95 15.59 -9.82
N TYR A 62 -0.73 14.29 -9.98
CA TYR A 62 -1.78 13.30 -9.74
C TYR A 62 -2.18 13.27 -8.27
N THR A 63 -1.22 13.32 -7.34
CA THR A 63 -1.51 13.33 -5.90
C THR A 63 -2.04 14.67 -5.39
N MET A 64 -1.51 15.79 -5.91
CA MET A 64 -1.94 17.14 -5.50
C MET A 64 -3.37 17.44 -5.95
N ALA A 65 -3.77 16.97 -7.14
CA ALA A 65 -5.13 17.18 -7.63
C ALA A 65 -6.19 16.59 -6.70
N GLY A 66 -5.96 15.38 -6.18
CA GLY A 66 -6.86 14.75 -5.21
C GLY A 66 -6.87 15.46 -3.86
N SER A 67 -5.69 15.84 -3.36
CA SER A 67 -5.58 16.45 -2.04
C SER A 67 -6.21 17.84 -1.94
N LEU A 68 -6.27 18.60 -3.03
CA LEU A 68 -6.99 19.88 -3.06
C LEU A 68 -8.49 19.71 -2.74
N LEU A 69 -9.13 18.63 -3.20
CA LEU A 69 -10.53 18.34 -2.87
C LEU A 69 -10.70 18.03 -1.38
N MET A 70 -9.78 17.26 -0.82
CA MET A 70 -9.72 16.98 0.61
C MET A 70 -9.54 18.28 1.42
N LEU A 71 -8.64 19.18 0.99
CA LEU A 71 -8.45 20.48 1.67
C LEU A 71 -9.74 21.29 1.75
N LEU A 72 -10.52 21.36 0.67
CA LEU A 72 -11.80 22.07 0.68
C LEU A 72 -12.76 21.47 1.72
N GLY A 73 -12.81 20.14 1.83
CA GLY A 73 -13.60 19.46 2.85
C GLY A 73 -13.10 19.72 4.28
N ILE A 74 -11.77 19.71 4.48
CA ILE A 74 -11.14 20.04 5.78
C ILE A 74 -11.51 21.46 6.21
N LEU A 75 -11.35 22.44 5.32
CA LEU A 75 -11.69 23.84 5.60
C LEU A 75 -13.17 24.01 5.89
N TYR A 76 -14.05 23.39 5.09
CA TYR A 76 -15.49 23.43 5.31
C TYR A 76 -15.86 22.90 6.70
N MET A 77 -15.39 21.70 7.06
CA MET A 77 -15.70 21.09 8.36
C MET A 77 -15.14 21.92 9.51
N GLY A 78 -13.89 22.40 9.38
CA GLY A 78 -13.23 23.17 10.42
C GLY A 78 -13.84 24.54 10.67
N ILE A 79 -14.29 25.22 9.61
CA ILE A 79 -15.01 26.50 9.72
C ILE A 79 -16.41 26.27 10.33
N THR A 80 -17.10 25.22 9.91
CA THR A 80 -18.47 24.92 10.37
C THR A 80 -18.49 24.51 11.85
N ASN A 81 -17.50 23.72 12.30
CA ASN A 81 -17.39 23.28 13.69
C ASN A 81 -16.62 24.28 14.58
N GLY A 82 -15.85 25.20 13.99
CA GLY A 82 -14.97 26.11 14.73
C GLY A 82 -13.69 25.45 15.29
N THR A 83 -13.34 24.24 14.83
CA THR A 83 -12.18 23.45 15.30
C THR A 83 -11.69 22.51 14.20
N PHE A 84 -10.39 22.22 14.18
CA PHE A 84 -9.80 21.21 13.29
C PHE A 84 -9.40 19.93 14.03
N LEU A 85 -9.65 19.85 15.35
CA LEU A 85 -9.35 18.66 16.14
C LEU A 85 -10.26 17.51 15.72
N LEU A 86 -9.67 16.37 15.38
CA LEU A 86 -10.41 15.22 14.87
C LEU A 86 -11.49 14.69 15.86
N PRO A 87 -11.23 14.55 17.18
CA PRO A 87 -12.27 14.10 18.12
C PRO A 87 -13.48 15.02 18.14
N ASP A 88 -13.26 16.34 18.09
CA ASP A 88 -14.33 17.33 18.10
C ASP A 88 -15.15 17.26 16.80
N LEU A 89 -14.48 17.08 15.65
CA LEU A 89 -15.14 16.92 14.35
C LEU A 89 -15.99 15.65 14.28
N ILE A 90 -15.52 14.54 14.87
CA ILE A 90 -16.29 13.29 14.97
C ILE A 90 -17.53 13.51 15.85
N ALA A 91 -17.37 14.19 17.00
CA ALA A 91 -18.48 14.51 17.89
C ALA A 91 -19.49 15.49 17.25
N GLY A 92 -19.03 16.38 16.38
CA GLY A 92 -19.84 17.41 15.69
C GLY A 92 -20.37 17.01 14.31
N ARG A 93 -20.35 15.73 13.94
CA ARG A 93 -20.72 15.26 12.58
C ARG A 93 -22.09 15.68 12.08
N GLU A 94 -23.04 15.93 12.99
CA GLU A 94 -24.38 16.43 12.65
C GLU A 94 -24.35 17.78 11.91
N LEU A 95 -23.35 18.62 12.17
CA LEU A 95 -23.20 19.94 11.56
C LEU A 95 -22.89 19.88 10.05
N PHE A 96 -22.47 18.72 9.54
CA PHE A 96 -22.16 18.52 8.12
C PHE A 96 -22.79 17.25 7.54
N ALA A 97 -23.81 16.70 8.21
CA ALA A 97 -24.49 15.47 7.78
C ALA A 97 -25.10 15.59 6.37
N ASP A 98 -25.67 16.76 6.04
CA ASP A 98 -26.31 17.04 4.75
C ASP A 98 -25.36 16.97 3.55
N VAL A 99 -24.06 17.19 3.79
CA VAL A 99 -23.01 17.19 2.75
C VAL A 99 -22.01 16.05 2.92
N GLN A 100 -22.28 15.09 3.81
CA GLN A 100 -21.34 14.02 4.16
C GLN A 100 -20.87 13.22 2.93
N ASN A 101 -21.73 13.00 1.94
CA ASN A 101 -21.38 12.25 0.74
C ASN A 101 -20.34 12.99 -0.11
N TRP A 102 -20.48 14.31 -0.25
CA TRP A 102 -19.50 15.14 -0.95
C TRP A 102 -18.17 15.20 -0.21
N LEU A 103 -18.22 15.33 1.12
CA LEU A 103 -17.02 15.32 1.95
C LEU A 103 -16.32 13.96 1.89
N PHE A 104 -17.08 12.87 2.02
CA PHE A 104 -16.56 11.50 1.88
C PHE A 104 -15.87 11.31 0.53
N ILE A 105 -16.50 11.71 -0.58
CA ILE A 105 -15.92 11.58 -1.93
C ILE A 105 -14.66 12.43 -2.06
N GLY A 106 -14.65 13.67 -1.55
CA GLY A 106 -13.48 14.54 -1.59
C GLY A 106 -12.26 13.92 -0.90
N PHE A 107 -12.45 13.35 0.29
CA PHE A 107 -11.42 12.61 1.02
C PHE A 107 -11.06 11.29 0.32
N ALA A 108 -12.07 10.54 -0.09
CA ALA A 108 -11.90 9.24 -0.72
C ALA A 108 -11.10 9.35 -2.02
N ILE A 109 -11.26 10.40 -2.83
CA ILE A 109 -10.46 10.61 -4.04
C ILE A 109 -8.98 10.84 -3.68
N ALA A 110 -8.69 11.71 -2.70
CA ALA A 110 -7.32 11.98 -2.25
C ALA A 110 -6.63 10.69 -1.76
N PHE A 111 -7.34 9.90 -0.97
CA PHE A 111 -6.82 8.64 -0.46
C PHE A 111 -6.76 7.56 -1.53
N ALA A 112 -7.77 7.42 -2.38
CA ALA A 112 -7.81 6.44 -3.47
C ALA A 112 -6.64 6.60 -4.44
N ILE A 113 -6.26 7.85 -4.74
CA ILE A 113 -5.06 8.15 -5.53
C ILE A 113 -3.80 7.65 -4.82
N LYS A 114 -3.68 7.87 -3.50
CA LYS A 114 -2.51 7.47 -2.71
C LYS A 114 -2.45 5.95 -2.46
N VAL A 115 -3.59 5.25 -2.39
CA VAL A 115 -3.75 3.77 -2.26
C VAL A 115 -3.73 3.02 -3.61
N PRO A 116 -3.37 3.70 -4.70
CA PRO A 116 -3.73 3.37 -6.08
C PRO A 116 -4.97 2.46 -6.29
N ILE A 117 -6.15 2.87 -5.83
CA ILE A 117 -7.41 2.16 -6.13
C ILE A 117 -7.69 2.29 -7.63
N PHE A 118 -8.22 1.24 -8.27
CA PHE A 118 -8.68 1.36 -9.66
C PHE A 118 -9.77 2.44 -9.79
N PRO A 119 -9.70 3.38 -10.76
CA PRO A 119 -8.70 3.54 -11.83
C PRO A 119 -7.54 4.51 -11.51
N PHE A 120 -7.44 5.05 -10.30
CA PHE A 120 -6.50 6.07 -9.84
C PHE A 120 -5.06 5.59 -9.54
N HIS A 121 -4.52 4.69 -10.37
CA HIS A 121 -3.24 4.01 -10.09
C HIS A 121 -2.12 4.33 -11.08
N SER A 122 -2.42 5.04 -12.17
CA SER A 122 -1.50 5.18 -13.32
C SER A 122 -0.18 5.90 -13.01
N TRP A 123 -0.10 6.65 -11.91
CA TRP A 123 1.13 7.32 -11.46
C TRP A 123 2.12 6.35 -10.81
N LEU A 124 1.62 5.29 -10.17
CA LEU A 124 2.38 4.42 -9.29
C LEU A 124 3.49 3.66 -10.04
N PRO A 125 3.21 2.95 -11.16
CA PRO A 125 4.26 2.21 -11.87
C PRO A 125 5.37 3.13 -12.38
N ASP A 126 5.03 4.31 -12.88
CA ASP A 126 6.01 5.28 -13.38
C ASP A 126 6.89 5.81 -12.24
N ALA A 127 6.27 6.21 -11.12
CA ALA A 127 6.99 6.70 -9.95
C ALA A 127 7.95 5.65 -9.38
N HIS A 128 7.50 4.40 -9.20
CA HIS A 128 8.38 3.32 -8.73
C HIS A 128 9.49 3.00 -9.72
N THR A 129 9.16 2.89 -11.01
CA THR A 129 10.15 2.54 -12.03
C THR A 129 11.31 3.55 -12.05
N GLU A 130 11.00 4.82 -11.90
CA GLU A 130 12.00 5.88 -11.98
C GLU A 130 12.62 6.26 -10.63
N ALA A 131 11.98 6.00 -9.49
CA ALA A 131 12.53 6.34 -8.18
C ALA A 131 13.88 5.62 -7.90
N PRO A 132 14.80 6.23 -7.13
CA PRO A 132 15.96 5.50 -6.59
C PRO A 132 15.50 4.32 -5.71
N THR A 133 16.40 3.37 -5.43
CA THR A 133 16.09 2.17 -4.65
C THR A 133 15.44 2.50 -3.31
N ALA A 134 16.09 3.31 -2.46
CA ALA A 134 15.52 3.65 -1.15
C ALA A 134 14.22 4.46 -1.27
N GLY A 135 14.11 5.32 -2.30
CA GLY A 135 12.86 6.03 -2.60
C GLY A 135 11.73 5.06 -2.93
N SER A 136 12.00 3.99 -3.68
CA SER A 136 11.01 2.95 -4.00
C SER A 136 10.61 2.14 -2.76
N VAL A 137 11.58 1.84 -1.88
CA VAL A 137 11.34 1.14 -0.61
C VAL A 137 10.44 1.97 0.30
N ILE A 138 10.70 3.27 0.47
CA ILE A 138 9.85 4.14 1.30
C ILE A 138 8.48 4.36 0.65
N LEU A 139 8.45 4.60 -0.67
CA LEU A 139 7.22 4.81 -1.43
C LEU A 139 6.27 3.62 -1.23
N ALA A 140 6.76 2.40 -1.46
CA ALA A 140 5.96 1.18 -1.28
C ALA A 140 5.70 0.90 0.20
N GLY A 141 6.73 1.04 1.05
CA GLY A 141 6.73 0.65 2.45
C GLY A 141 5.72 1.43 3.29
N VAL A 142 5.72 2.75 3.14
CA VAL A 142 5.02 3.67 4.05
C VAL A 142 4.08 4.62 3.32
N LEU A 143 4.52 5.24 2.22
CA LEU A 143 3.75 6.33 1.59
C LEU A 143 2.36 5.88 1.10
N LEU A 144 2.26 4.67 0.54
CA LEU A 144 0.95 4.12 0.13
C LEU A 144 0.01 3.84 1.31
N LYS A 145 0.56 3.57 2.51
CA LYS A 145 -0.22 3.25 3.72
C LYS A 145 -0.85 4.50 4.33
N MET A 146 -0.33 5.67 4.00
CA MET A 146 -0.96 6.94 4.39
C MET A 146 -2.40 7.02 3.86
N GLY A 147 -2.64 6.54 2.64
CA GLY A 147 -3.98 6.56 2.05
C GLY A 147 -4.94 5.56 2.73
N THR A 148 -4.47 4.34 3.03
CA THR A 148 -5.30 3.35 3.73
C THR A 148 -5.60 3.80 5.17
N TYR A 149 -4.60 4.38 5.83
CA TYR A 149 -4.78 5.06 7.11
C TYR A 149 -5.79 6.20 7.00
N GLY A 150 -5.74 7.00 5.93
CA GLY A 150 -6.68 8.09 5.70
C GLY A 150 -8.14 7.61 5.64
N PHE A 151 -8.41 6.51 4.93
CA PHE A 151 -9.74 5.91 4.91
C PHE A 151 -10.20 5.48 6.31
N ILE A 152 -9.36 4.74 7.04
CA ILE A 152 -9.70 4.23 8.38
C ILE A 152 -9.87 5.37 9.39
N ARG A 153 -8.99 6.36 9.35
CA ARG A 153 -8.92 7.42 10.36
C ARG A 153 -9.87 8.58 10.11
N PHE A 154 -10.21 8.87 8.85
CA PHE A 154 -11.04 10.02 8.49
C PHE A 154 -12.35 9.60 7.84
N ASN A 155 -12.34 8.87 6.71
CA ASN A 155 -13.59 8.55 6.01
C ASN A 155 -14.58 7.78 6.89
N LEU A 156 -14.12 6.68 7.51
CA LEU A 156 -14.98 5.82 8.31
C LEU A 156 -15.63 6.55 9.51
N PRO A 157 -14.88 7.21 10.41
CA PRO A 157 -15.48 7.84 11.59
C PRO A 157 -16.12 9.21 11.31
N LEU A 158 -15.65 10.00 10.33
CA LEU A 158 -16.24 11.32 10.05
C LEU A 158 -17.52 11.21 9.23
N PHE A 159 -17.62 10.21 8.34
CA PHE A 159 -18.75 10.04 7.42
C PHE A 159 -19.28 8.60 7.45
N PRO A 160 -19.84 8.13 8.59
CA PRO A 160 -20.24 6.74 8.74
C PRO A 160 -21.39 6.34 7.81
N GLY A 161 -22.37 7.21 7.59
CA GLY A 161 -23.47 6.97 6.63
C GLY A 161 -22.95 6.79 5.20
N ALA A 162 -22.14 7.73 4.73
CA ALA A 162 -21.46 7.63 3.44
C ALA A 162 -20.56 6.38 3.35
N SER A 163 -19.89 6.00 4.44
CA SER A 163 -19.02 4.83 4.46
C SER A 163 -19.79 3.53 4.23
N VAL A 164 -20.98 3.39 4.81
CA VAL A 164 -21.90 2.26 4.53
C VAL A 164 -22.40 2.32 3.08
N GLU A 165 -22.83 3.49 2.61
CA GLU A 165 -23.33 3.68 1.25
C GLU A 165 -22.29 3.30 0.18
N TYR A 166 -21.05 3.75 0.36
CA TYR A 166 -19.96 3.54 -0.61
C TYR A 166 -19.13 2.28 -0.38
N ALA A 167 -19.41 1.49 0.67
CA ALA A 167 -18.68 0.25 0.94
C ALA A 167 -18.69 -0.72 -0.24
N LYS A 168 -19.89 -1.04 -0.76
CA LYS A 168 -20.04 -1.94 -1.91
C LYS A 168 -19.40 -1.40 -3.20
N PRO A 169 -19.62 -0.13 -3.61
CA PRO A 169 -18.88 0.46 -4.73
C PRO A 169 -17.36 0.36 -4.60
N ILE A 170 -16.79 0.67 -3.42
CA ILE A 170 -15.34 0.60 -3.21
C ILE A 170 -14.86 -0.86 -3.23
N ALA A 171 -15.63 -1.81 -2.69
CA ALA A 171 -15.32 -3.23 -2.80
C ALA A 171 -15.28 -3.70 -4.25
N VAL A 172 -16.17 -3.22 -5.13
CA VAL A 172 -16.09 -3.53 -6.57
C VAL A 172 -14.79 -3.01 -7.17
N LEU A 173 -14.41 -1.75 -6.87
CA LEU A 173 -13.14 -1.18 -7.35
C LEU A 173 -11.92 -1.92 -6.78
N ALA A 174 -12.00 -2.40 -5.54
CA ALA A 174 -10.97 -3.21 -4.90
C ALA A 174 -10.78 -4.55 -5.63
N ILE A 175 -11.87 -5.27 -5.93
CA ILE A 175 -11.82 -6.52 -6.71
C ILE A 175 -11.22 -6.30 -8.09
N ILE A 176 -11.62 -5.23 -8.79
CA ILE A 176 -11.03 -4.87 -10.07
C ILE A 176 -9.53 -4.62 -9.88
N GLY A 177 -9.12 -3.86 -8.86
CA GLY A 177 -7.71 -3.61 -8.53
C GLY A 177 -6.89 -4.88 -8.28
N ILE A 178 -7.44 -5.83 -7.52
CA ILE A 178 -6.83 -7.15 -7.25
C ILE A 178 -6.55 -7.87 -8.58
N ILE A 179 -7.59 -8.09 -9.38
CA ILE A 179 -7.49 -8.93 -10.59
C ILE A 179 -6.69 -8.22 -11.67
N TYR A 180 -7.01 -6.96 -11.97
CA TYR A 180 -6.33 -6.16 -12.98
C TYR A 180 -4.85 -5.97 -12.63
N GLY A 181 -4.54 -5.60 -11.38
CA GLY A 181 -3.17 -5.43 -10.91
C GLY A 181 -2.34 -6.69 -11.11
N ALA A 182 -2.91 -7.86 -10.76
CA ALA A 182 -2.23 -9.14 -10.91
C ALA A 182 -2.01 -9.55 -12.39
N ILE A 183 -3.02 -9.37 -13.25
CA ILE A 183 -2.88 -9.66 -14.69
C ILE A 183 -1.83 -8.76 -15.33
N VAL A 184 -1.85 -7.46 -15.02
CA VAL A 184 -0.89 -6.51 -15.59
C VAL A 184 0.50 -6.76 -15.03
N ALA A 185 0.65 -7.15 -13.76
CA ALA A 185 1.94 -7.57 -13.18
C ALA A 185 2.54 -8.75 -13.95
N PHE A 186 1.74 -9.78 -14.25
CA PHE A 186 2.18 -10.93 -15.05
C PHE A 186 2.64 -10.54 -16.46
N ALA A 187 1.98 -9.54 -17.07
CA ALA A 187 2.33 -9.05 -18.40
C ALA A 187 3.60 -8.17 -18.42
N GLN A 188 4.16 -7.78 -17.27
CA GLN A 188 5.34 -6.93 -17.22
C GLN A 188 6.63 -7.69 -17.58
N THR A 189 7.47 -7.05 -18.39
CA THR A 189 8.81 -7.55 -18.73
C THR A 189 9.93 -6.94 -17.87
N ASP A 190 9.62 -5.91 -17.07
CA ASP A 190 10.54 -5.25 -16.14
C ASP A 190 10.20 -5.66 -14.71
N VAL A 191 11.17 -6.20 -13.96
CA VAL A 191 10.97 -6.71 -12.59
C VAL A 191 10.44 -5.62 -11.67
N LYS A 192 10.92 -4.37 -11.79
CA LYS A 192 10.49 -3.26 -10.93
C LYS A 192 9.05 -2.85 -11.20
N LYS A 193 8.64 -2.88 -12.48
CA LYS A 193 7.24 -2.64 -12.86
C LYS A 193 6.33 -3.76 -12.39
N LEU A 194 6.77 -5.01 -12.48
CA LEU A 194 6.02 -6.17 -11.97
C LEU A 194 5.72 -5.98 -10.48
N VAL A 195 6.73 -5.63 -9.67
CA VAL A 195 6.54 -5.37 -8.22
C VAL A 195 5.62 -4.16 -7.98
N ALA A 196 5.69 -3.12 -8.81
CA ALA A 196 4.78 -1.97 -8.67
C ALA A 196 3.30 -2.35 -8.95
N TYR A 197 3.04 -3.18 -9.97
CA TYR A 197 1.69 -3.66 -10.26
C TYR A 197 1.20 -4.69 -9.25
N SER A 198 2.08 -5.53 -8.68
CA SER A 198 1.71 -6.41 -7.58
C SER A 198 1.25 -5.62 -6.36
N SER A 199 1.86 -4.45 -6.07
CA SER A 199 1.37 -3.58 -5.00
C SER A 199 -0.05 -3.07 -5.21
N ILE A 200 -0.46 -2.81 -6.46
CA ILE A 200 -1.85 -2.43 -6.78
C ILE A 200 -2.81 -3.57 -6.41
N SER A 201 -2.42 -4.82 -6.74
CA SER A 201 -3.21 -6.00 -6.38
C SER A 201 -3.36 -6.15 -4.87
N HIS A 202 -2.25 -6.11 -4.12
CA HIS A 202 -2.27 -6.28 -2.66
C HIS A 202 -3.01 -5.14 -1.93
N LEU A 203 -2.90 -3.90 -2.40
CA LEU A 203 -3.67 -2.79 -1.83
C LEU A 203 -5.16 -2.89 -2.14
N GLY A 204 -5.53 -3.57 -3.23
CA GLY A 204 -6.92 -3.97 -3.48
C GLY A 204 -7.48 -4.84 -2.35
N PHE A 205 -6.72 -5.82 -1.84
CA PHE A 205 -7.13 -6.58 -0.65
C PHE A 205 -7.32 -5.67 0.56
N VAL A 206 -6.39 -4.75 0.81
CA VAL A 206 -6.51 -3.81 1.94
C VAL A 206 -7.81 -3.01 1.86
N MET A 207 -8.17 -2.49 0.68
CA MET A 207 -9.42 -1.76 0.49
C MET A 207 -10.66 -2.64 0.66
N LEU A 208 -10.62 -3.89 0.20
CA LEU A 208 -11.68 -4.87 0.44
C LEU A 208 -11.82 -5.21 1.94
N GLY A 209 -10.74 -5.18 2.71
CA GLY A 209 -10.80 -5.36 4.15
C GLY A 209 -11.38 -4.14 4.87
N ILE A 210 -10.92 -2.93 4.53
CA ILE A 210 -11.39 -1.68 5.16
C ILE A 210 -12.91 -1.55 5.01
N PHE A 211 -13.43 -1.79 3.80
CA PHE A 211 -14.85 -1.61 3.50
C PHE A 211 -15.70 -2.87 3.75
N SER A 212 -15.16 -3.91 4.39
CA SER A 212 -16.01 -4.98 4.94
C SER A 212 -16.83 -4.48 6.14
N LEU A 213 -16.42 -3.35 6.73
CA LEU A 213 -17.03 -2.69 7.88
C LEU A 213 -17.26 -3.61 9.07
N ASN A 214 -16.36 -4.57 9.27
CA ASN A 214 -16.33 -5.47 10.41
C ASN A 214 -14.91 -5.61 10.96
N GLU A 215 -14.81 -6.07 12.20
CA GLU A 215 -13.53 -6.12 12.93
C GLU A 215 -12.48 -6.94 12.18
N ALA A 216 -12.85 -8.14 11.73
CA ALA A 216 -11.93 -9.02 11.00
C ALA A 216 -11.36 -8.33 9.75
N GLY A 217 -12.20 -7.75 8.88
CA GLY A 217 -11.68 -7.14 7.65
C GLY A 217 -10.85 -5.88 7.89
N ILE A 218 -11.24 -5.03 8.85
CA ILE A 218 -10.46 -3.82 9.18
C ILE A 218 -9.13 -4.19 9.84
N GLN A 219 -9.13 -5.12 10.81
CA GLN A 219 -7.89 -5.62 11.43
C GLN A 219 -6.97 -6.26 10.38
N GLY A 220 -7.53 -7.10 9.50
CA GLY A 220 -6.82 -7.71 8.39
C GLY A 220 -6.23 -6.66 7.45
N ALA A 221 -6.96 -5.60 7.13
CA ALA A 221 -6.49 -4.50 6.29
C ALA A 221 -5.34 -3.72 6.92
N ILE A 222 -5.41 -3.39 8.21
CA ILE A 222 -4.34 -2.70 8.93
C ILE A 222 -3.08 -3.58 8.92
N LEU A 223 -3.22 -4.86 9.31
CA LEU A 223 -2.09 -5.79 9.34
C LEU A 223 -1.52 -6.03 7.93
N GLN A 224 -2.37 -6.16 6.92
CA GLN A 224 -1.92 -6.32 5.53
C GLN A 224 -1.22 -5.06 5.01
N GLY A 225 -1.61 -3.87 5.47
CA GLY A 225 -0.85 -2.64 5.25
C GLY A 225 0.58 -2.78 5.76
N VAL A 226 0.77 -3.23 7.00
CA VAL A 226 2.11 -3.48 7.57
C VAL A 226 2.86 -4.57 6.80
N ASN A 227 2.21 -5.72 6.55
CA ASN A 227 2.82 -6.86 5.86
C ASN A 227 3.27 -6.50 4.45
N HIS A 228 2.40 -5.87 3.66
CA HIS A 228 2.73 -5.38 2.34
C HIS A 228 3.85 -4.34 2.37
N GLY A 229 3.93 -3.50 3.42
CA GLY A 229 5.04 -2.55 3.62
C GLY A 229 6.39 -3.25 3.74
N ILE A 230 6.44 -4.31 4.54
CA ILE A 230 7.63 -5.13 4.77
C ILE A 230 7.99 -5.90 3.49
N SER A 231 7.06 -6.66 2.93
CA SER A 231 7.31 -7.56 1.79
C SER A 231 7.61 -6.79 0.50
N SER A 232 6.85 -5.75 0.17
CA SER A 232 7.14 -4.92 -1.01
C SER A 232 8.39 -4.07 -0.82
N GLY A 233 8.66 -3.59 0.40
CA GLY A 233 9.93 -2.93 0.72
C GLY A 233 11.12 -3.85 0.43
N ALA A 234 11.05 -5.11 0.87
CA ALA A 234 12.05 -6.12 0.58
C ALA A 234 12.16 -6.42 -0.92
N LEU A 235 11.05 -6.57 -1.65
CA LEU A 235 11.07 -6.77 -3.11
C LEU A 235 11.74 -5.60 -3.86
N PHE A 236 11.44 -4.35 -3.50
CA PHE A 236 12.10 -3.19 -4.11
C PHE A 236 13.59 -3.11 -3.74
N PHE A 237 13.97 -3.53 -2.55
CA PHE A 237 15.37 -3.65 -2.16
C PHE A 237 16.11 -4.73 -2.99
N ILE A 238 15.49 -5.90 -3.16
CA ILE A 238 15.97 -7.00 -4.02
C ILE A 238 16.20 -6.53 -5.45
N VAL A 239 15.24 -5.81 -6.02
CA VAL A 239 15.35 -5.22 -7.36
C VAL A 239 16.48 -4.19 -7.44
N GLY A 240 16.67 -3.41 -6.37
CA GLY A 240 17.77 -2.44 -6.27
C GLY A 240 19.14 -3.11 -6.34
N ILE A 241 19.36 -4.18 -5.56
CA ILE A 241 20.64 -4.91 -5.52
C ILE A 241 21.04 -5.40 -6.91
N ILE A 242 20.12 -6.03 -7.63
CA ILE A 242 20.45 -6.59 -8.94
C ILE A 242 20.59 -5.50 -10.02
N TYR A 243 19.85 -4.40 -9.90
CA TYR A 243 19.99 -3.25 -10.79
C TYR A 243 21.32 -2.53 -10.62
N GLU A 244 21.85 -2.43 -9.40
CA GLU A 244 23.17 -1.84 -9.15
C GLU A 244 24.30 -2.62 -9.82
N GLN A 245 24.18 -3.94 -9.94
CA GLN A 245 25.19 -4.80 -10.57
C GLN A 245 25.03 -4.92 -12.10
N ARG A 246 23.79 -4.87 -12.61
CA ARG A 246 23.50 -5.19 -14.02
C ARG A 246 23.02 -4.02 -14.85
N HIS A 247 22.58 -2.94 -14.21
CA HIS A 247 22.01 -1.75 -14.86
C HIS A 247 20.86 -2.06 -15.84
N THR A 248 20.23 -3.22 -15.69
CA THR A 248 19.04 -3.66 -16.39
C THR A 248 18.08 -4.28 -15.39
N ARG A 249 16.79 -4.24 -15.72
CA ARG A 249 15.69 -4.82 -14.93
C ARG A 249 14.79 -5.69 -15.80
N LYS A 250 15.18 -5.92 -17.06
CA LYS A 250 14.41 -6.74 -18.00
C LYS A 250 14.56 -8.20 -17.61
N ILE A 251 13.45 -8.88 -17.41
CA ILE A 251 13.41 -10.28 -16.96
C ILE A 251 14.17 -11.20 -17.93
N SER A 252 14.11 -10.92 -19.23
CA SER A 252 14.81 -11.68 -20.28
C SER A 252 16.33 -11.63 -20.21
N GLU A 253 16.92 -10.69 -19.47
CA GLU A 253 18.38 -10.56 -19.31
C GLU A 253 18.92 -11.40 -18.14
N PHE A 254 18.04 -12.08 -17.42
CA PHE A 254 18.35 -12.91 -16.26
C PHE A 254 18.06 -14.39 -16.52
N GLY A 255 18.53 -15.24 -15.61
CA GLY A 255 18.46 -16.70 -15.69
C GLY A 255 19.62 -17.33 -14.92
N GLY A 256 19.32 -18.37 -14.13
CA GLY A 256 20.31 -19.12 -13.36
C GLY A 256 21.01 -18.35 -12.23
N VAL A 257 20.52 -17.17 -11.82
CA VAL A 257 21.17 -16.30 -10.81
C VAL A 257 21.41 -17.02 -9.48
N TRP A 258 20.59 -18.01 -9.13
CA TRP A 258 20.78 -18.81 -7.90
C TRP A 258 22.18 -19.45 -7.82
N THR A 259 22.75 -19.87 -8.95
CA THR A 259 24.05 -20.57 -8.98
C THR A 259 25.22 -19.69 -8.53
N VAL A 260 25.13 -18.38 -8.75
CA VAL A 260 26.20 -17.40 -8.44
C VAL A 260 25.89 -16.54 -7.21
N MET A 261 24.60 -16.33 -6.90
CA MET A 261 24.16 -15.58 -5.72
C MET A 261 23.15 -16.41 -4.87
N PRO A 262 23.57 -17.55 -4.29
CA PRO A 262 22.66 -18.45 -3.58
C PRO A 262 21.99 -17.82 -2.35
N VAL A 263 22.66 -16.93 -1.60
CA VAL A 263 22.08 -16.29 -0.41
C VAL A 263 21.03 -15.26 -0.83
N TYR A 264 21.34 -14.42 -1.81
CA TYR A 264 20.38 -13.52 -2.44
C TYR A 264 19.14 -14.26 -2.98
N ALA A 265 19.35 -15.39 -3.66
CA ALA A 265 18.25 -16.17 -4.24
C ALA A 265 17.36 -16.81 -3.16
N ALA A 266 17.96 -17.42 -2.12
CA ALA A 266 17.23 -18.04 -1.03
C ALA A 266 16.43 -17.01 -0.21
N THR A 267 17.02 -15.87 0.11
CA THR A 267 16.32 -14.78 0.82
C THR A 267 15.21 -14.17 -0.04
N THR A 268 15.45 -13.99 -1.35
CA THR A 268 14.42 -13.53 -2.29
C THR A 268 13.25 -14.50 -2.38
N LEU A 269 13.51 -15.82 -2.35
CA LEU A 269 12.44 -16.82 -2.37
C LEU A 269 11.51 -16.65 -1.16
N ILE A 270 12.05 -16.46 0.04
CA ILE A 270 11.23 -16.24 1.25
C ILE A 270 10.38 -14.96 1.11
N VAL A 271 10.95 -13.87 0.60
CA VAL A 271 10.22 -12.62 0.36
C VAL A 271 9.12 -12.79 -0.70
N VAL A 272 9.40 -13.53 -1.77
CA VAL A 272 8.41 -13.87 -2.80
C VAL A 272 7.27 -14.70 -2.22
N LEU A 273 7.59 -15.75 -1.45
CA LEU A 273 6.61 -16.60 -0.78
C LEU A 273 5.74 -15.80 0.21
N SER A 274 6.35 -14.86 0.93
CA SER A 274 5.66 -13.92 1.81
C SER A 274 4.68 -13.04 1.02
N SER A 275 5.13 -12.44 -0.08
CA SER A 275 4.29 -11.56 -0.90
C SER A 275 3.13 -12.29 -1.57
N MET A 276 3.28 -13.57 -1.94
CA MET A 276 2.18 -14.35 -2.53
C MET A 276 1.24 -15.00 -1.51
N GLY A 277 1.43 -14.76 -0.20
CA GLY A 277 0.54 -15.24 0.85
C GLY A 277 0.76 -16.71 1.24
N LEU A 278 2.01 -17.19 1.32
CA LEU A 278 2.28 -18.54 1.86
C LEU A 278 1.91 -18.63 3.35
N PRO A 279 1.12 -19.62 3.79
CA PRO A 279 0.84 -19.86 5.21
C PRO A 279 2.12 -20.00 6.04
N GLY A 280 2.14 -19.38 7.23
CA GLY A 280 3.32 -19.30 8.10
C GLY A 280 4.21 -18.08 7.84
N LEU A 281 3.92 -17.28 6.80
CA LEU A 281 4.54 -15.97 6.56
C LEU A 281 3.51 -14.84 6.70
N ASN A 282 4.00 -13.62 6.96
CA ASN A 282 3.16 -12.46 7.27
C ASN A 282 2.04 -12.19 6.25
N GLY A 283 2.31 -12.26 4.93
CA GLY A 283 1.34 -11.92 3.89
C GLY A 283 0.06 -12.76 3.95
N PHE A 284 0.16 -14.04 4.31
CA PHE A 284 -1.02 -14.90 4.47
C PHE A 284 -1.93 -14.40 5.60
N VAL A 285 -1.37 -14.00 6.73
CA VAL A 285 -2.14 -13.59 7.91
C VAL A 285 -3.05 -12.39 7.58
N GLY A 286 -2.51 -11.38 6.90
CA GLY A 286 -3.29 -10.20 6.53
C GLY A 286 -4.39 -10.52 5.51
N GLU A 287 -4.02 -11.15 4.38
CA GLU A 287 -4.97 -11.44 3.30
C GLU A 287 -6.04 -12.44 3.70
N PHE A 288 -5.68 -13.48 4.45
CA PHE A 288 -6.65 -14.46 4.93
C PHE A 288 -7.68 -13.83 5.87
N THR A 289 -7.23 -12.99 6.81
CA THR A 289 -8.12 -12.26 7.71
C THR A 289 -9.04 -11.29 6.94
N ILE A 290 -8.54 -10.62 5.89
CA ILE A 290 -9.37 -9.82 4.98
C ILE A 290 -10.42 -10.67 4.28
N LEU A 291 -10.06 -11.84 3.77
CA LEU A 291 -10.99 -12.74 3.08
C LEU A 291 -12.10 -13.24 4.04
N LEU A 292 -11.75 -13.54 5.29
CA LEU A 292 -12.73 -13.87 6.34
C LEU A 292 -13.67 -12.69 6.63
N GLY A 293 -13.12 -11.48 6.80
CA GLY A 293 -13.91 -10.27 6.99
C GLY A 293 -14.85 -9.99 5.81
N SER A 294 -14.35 -10.10 4.58
CA SER A 294 -15.13 -9.97 3.35
C SER A 294 -16.25 -11.01 3.24
N MET A 295 -16.00 -12.25 3.68
CA MET A 295 -17.01 -13.32 3.66
C MET A 295 -18.18 -13.02 4.59
N GLY A 296 -17.89 -12.41 5.76
CA GLY A 296 -18.89 -12.01 6.75
C GLY A 296 -19.55 -10.65 6.51
N ALA A 297 -19.19 -9.92 5.45
CA ALA A 297 -19.58 -8.53 5.21
C ALA A 297 -20.98 -8.37 4.60
N THR A 298 -21.98 -9.11 5.09
CA THR A 298 -23.35 -9.07 4.56
C THR A 298 -23.96 -7.67 4.65
N ASP A 299 -23.71 -6.95 5.74
CA ASP A 299 -24.26 -5.62 5.97
C ASP A 299 -23.63 -4.56 5.05
N ALA A 300 -22.35 -4.72 4.71
CA ALA A 300 -21.62 -3.78 3.85
C ALA A 300 -21.75 -4.09 2.34
N TYR A 301 -21.72 -5.37 1.96
CA TYR A 301 -21.70 -5.82 0.55
C TYR A 301 -23.05 -6.33 0.05
N GLY A 302 -23.99 -6.57 0.98
CA GLY A 302 -25.27 -7.23 0.75
C GLY A 302 -25.19 -8.76 0.87
N ALA A 303 -26.33 -9.43 0.67
CA ALA A 303 -26.51 -10.88 0.82
C ALA A 303 -25.55 -11.76 -0.02
N SER A 304 -24.86 -11.18 -1.00
CA SER A 304 -23.90 -11.87 -1.88
C SER A 304 -22.44 -11.52 -1.56
N ALA A 305 -22.13 -11.15 -0.31
CA ALA A 305 -20.76 -10.83 0.14
C ALA A 305 -19.72 -11.90 -0.26
N TRP A 306 -20.12 -13.18 -0.26
CA TRP A 306 -19.27 -14.30 -0.69
C TRP A 306 -18.71 -14.16 -2.12
N ILE A 307 -19.40 -13.45 -3.02
CA ILE A 307 -18.95 -13.23 -4.40
C ILE A 307 -17.67 -12.39 -4.42
N PHE A 308 -17.60 -11.36 -3.57
CA PHE A 308 -16.40 -10.53 -3.44
C PHE A 308 -15.22 -11.36 -2.95
N THR A 309 -15.43 -12.19 -1.91
CA THR A 309 -14.40 -13.11 -1.41
C THR A 309 -13.96 -14.12 -2.46
N ALA A 310 -14.88 -14.67 -3.26
CA ALA A 310 -14.55 -15.61 -4.31
C ALA A 310 -13.66 -14.98 -5.39
N PHE A 311 -13.99 -13.78 -5.86
CA PHE A 311 -13.15 -13.06 -6.82
C PHE A 311 -11.81 -12.62 -6.20
N ALA A 312 -11.80 -12.14 -4.96
CA ALA A 312 -10.56 -11.76 -4.28
C ALA A 312 -9.61 -12.96 -4.13
N THR A 313 -10.14 -14.15 -3.84
CA THR A 313 -9.35 -15.39 -3.73
C THR A 313 -8.63 -15.73 -5.04
N THR A 314 -9.21 -15.39 -6.20
CA THR A 314 -8.50 -15.56 -7.49
C THR A 314 -7.23 -14.70 -7.57
N GLY A 315 -7.22 -13.54 -6.90
CA GLY A 315 -6.05 -12.68 -6.77
C GLY A 315 -4.87 -13.35 -6.08
N VAL A 316 -5.12 -14.18 -5.05
CA VAL A 316 -4.08 -14.96 -4.36
C VAL A 316 -3.43 -15.97 -5.33
N ILE A 317 -4.26 -16.62 -6.15
CA ILE A 317 -3.77 -17.56 -7.18
C ILE A 317 -2.94 -16.80 -8.23
N LEU A 318 -3.43 -15.66 -8.70
CA LEU A 318 -2.69 -14.86 -9.68
C LEU A 318 -1.37 -14.31 -9.10
N ALA A 319 -1.34 -13.96 -7.80
CA ALA A 319 -0.12 -13.57 -7.09
C ALA A 319 0.95 -14.65 -7.12
N ALA A 320 0.54 -15.89 -6.84
CA ALA A 320 1.41 -17.06 -6.99
C ALA A 320 1.96 -17.17 -8.42
N VAL A 321 1.09 -17.03 -9.41
CA VAL A 321 1.46 -17.16 -10.83
C VAL A 321 2.54 -16.15 -11.21
N TYR A 322 2.34 -14.84 -11.00
CA TYR A 322 3.31 -13.85 -11.49
C TYR A 322 4.61 -13.81 -10.67
N LEU A 323 4.56 -14.04 -9.35
CA LEU A 323 5.76 -14.01 -8.52
C LEU A 323 6.63 -15.25 -8.73
N LEU A 324 6.04 -16.45 -8.80
CA LEU A 324 6.80 -17.67 -9.07
C LEU A 324 7.31 -17.70 -10.52
N TRP A 325 6.54 -17.18 -11.47
CA TRP A 325 6.99 -17.01 -12.86
C TRP A 325 8.20 -16.08 -12.97
N MET A 326 8.18 -14.96 -12.24
CA MET A 326 9.31 -14.03 -12.15
C MET A 326 10.50 -14.72 -11.47
N PHE A 327 10.27 -15.38 -10.34
CA PHE A 327 11.31 -16.08 -9.59
C PHE A 327 12.01 -17.13 -10.46
N GLN A 328 11.22 -17.97 -11.14
CA GLN A 328 11.74 -18.99 -12.05
C GLN A 328 12.64 -18.39 -13.13
N ARG A 329 12.20 -17.33 -13.82
CA ARG A 329 12.95 -16.73 -14.93
C ARG A 329 14.22 -16.00 -14.49
N VAL A 330 14.18 -15.35 -13.33
CA VAL A 330 15.33 -14.58 -12.86
C VAL A 330 16.37 -15.50 -12.20
N PHE A 331 15.92 -16.44 -11.35
CA PHE A 331 16.80 -17.18 -10.46
C PHE A 331 17.10 -18.60 -10.89
N MET A 332 16.16 -19.28 -11.56
CA MET A 332 16.30 -20.69 -11.94
C MET A 332 16.74 -20.85 -13.40
N GLY A 333 16.96 -22.09 -13.82
CA GLY A 333 17.42 -22.41 -15.18
C GLY A 333 18.94 -22.29 -15.36
N PRO A 334 19.43 -22.46 -16.60
CA PRO A 334 20.86 -22.40 -16.90
C PRO A 334 21.40 -20.96 -16.80
N LEU A 335 22.67 -20.84 -16.40
CA LEU A 335 23.40 -19.57 -16.31
C LEU A 335 24.07 -19.24 -17.64
N ASP A 336 23.25 -18.99 -18.67
CA ASP A 336 23.73 -18.81 -20.05
C ASP A 336 24.25 -17.40 -20.34
N ASN A 337 23.75 -16.38 -19.62
CA ASN A 337 24.18 -15.00 -19.81
C ASN A 337 25.52 -14.74 -19.12
N GLU A 338 26.56 -14.44 -19.88
CA GLU A 338 27.91 -14.14 -19.37
C GLU A 338 27.94 -12.99 -18.36
N GLU A 339 27.05 -12.01 -18.48
CA GLU A 339 26.95 -10.91 -17.53
C GLU A 339 26.35 -11.36 -16.17
N ASN A 340 25.56 -12.45 -16.14
CA ASN A 340 25.08 -13.03 -14.87
C ASN A 340 26.21 -13.73 -14.11
N LYS A 341 27.21 -14.29 -14.82
CA LYS A 341 28.32 -15.04 -14.20
C LYS A 341 29.21 -14.16 -13.32
N LYS A 342 29.19 -12.86 -13.54
CA LYS A 342 29.99 -11.85 -12.82
C LYS A 342 29.30 -11.30 -11.58
N LEU A 343 28.05 -11.71 -11.32
CA LEU A 343 27.29 -11.26 -10.17
C LEU A 343 27.96 -11.69 -8.86
N VAL A 344 27.90 -10.82 -7.87
CA VAL A 344 28.42 -11.05 -6.52
C VAL A 344 27.24 -11.14 -5.56
N ASP A 345 27.28 -12.15 -4.69
CA ASP A 345 26.25 -12.35 -3.66
C ASP A 345 26.24 -11.20 -2.63
N LEU A 346 25.28 -11.22 -1.70
CA LEU A 346 25.03 -10.14 -0.76
C LEU A 346 26.26 -9.82 0.09
N ASN A 347 26.60 -8.53 0.16
CA ASN A 347 27.55 -8.05 1.15
C ASN A 347 26.92 -8.02 2.55
N PRO A 348 27.72 -7.92 3.64
CA PRO A 348 27.19 -7.96 5.00
C PRO A 348 26.11 -6.91 5.30
N LEU A 349 26.24 -5.69 4.76
CA LEU A 349 25.25 -4.63 4.96
C LEU A 349 23.92 -4.97 4.27
N GLN A 350 23.97 -5.44 3.02
CA GLN A 350 22.79 -5.87 2.28
C GLN A 350 22.10 -7.05 2.97
N LEU A 351 22.89 -7.98 3.50
CA LEU A 351 22.39 -9.13 4.25
C LEU A 351 21.73 -8.70 5.56
N THR A 352 22.30 -7.75 6.32
CA THR A 352 21.68 -7.22 7.54
C THR A 352 20.32 -6.57 7.26
N VAL A 353 20.24 -5.73 6.21
CA VAL A 353 18.96 -5.12 5.79
C VAL A 353 17.95 -6.19 5.38
N MET A 354 18.38 -7.22 4.62
CA MET A 354 17.51 -8.32 4.22
C MET A 354 16.99 -9.11 5.41
N ILE A 355 17.88 -9.50 6.34
CA ILE A 355 17.53 -10.24 7.56
C ILE A 355 16.50 -9.44 8.38
N SER A 356 16.63 -8.11 8.44
CA SER A 356 15.67 -7.25 9.14
C SER A 356 14.25 -7.44 8.59
N PHE A 357 14.07 -7.47 7.27
CA PHE A 357 12.76 -7.77 6.66
C PHE A 357 12.30 -9.20 6.98
N LEU A 358 13.19 -10.19 6.83
CA LEU A 358 12.87 -11.61 7.04
C LEU A 358 12.42 -11.91 8.46
N VAL A 359 13.03 -11.29 9.47
CA VAL A 359 12.63 -11.43 10.87
C VAL A 359 11.17 -11.05 11.06
N PHE A 360 10.73 -9.89 10.53
CA PHE A 360 9.34 -9.47 10.64
C PHE A 360 8.39 -10.31 9.78
N ILE A 361 8.82 -10.74 8.59
CA ILE A 361 8.04 -11.63 7.74
C ILE A 361 7.68 -12.93 8.48
N ILE A 362 8.67 -13.54 9.14
CA ILE A 362 8.47 -14.80 9.86
C ILE A 362 7.76 -14.56 11.19
N TRP A 363 8.15 -13.53 11.94
CA TRP A 363 7.56 -13.25 13.25
C TRP A 363 6.05 -13.00 13.17
N ILE A 364 5.61 -12.12 12.26
CA ILE A 364 4.18 -11.85 12.07
C ILE A 364 3.48 -13.10 11.52
N GLY A 365 4.12 -13.87 10.64
CA GLY A 365 3.56 -15.08 10.06
C GLY A 365 3.27 -16.20 11.06
N VAL A 366 4.14 -16.36 12.07
CA VAL A 366 4.04 -17.44 13.07
C VAL A 366 3.33 -16.99 14.35
N ALA A 367 3.46 -15.72 14.74
CA ALA A 367 2.91 -15.19 15.99
C ALA A 367 2.23 -13.81 15.79
N PRO A 368 1.10 -13.74 15.06
CA PRO A 368 0.43 -12.47 14.76
C PRO A 368 -0.39 -11.88 15.90
N SER A 369 -0.68 -12.65 16.96
CA SER A 369 -1.60 -12.24 18.04
C SER A 369 -1.21 -10.93 18.72
N GLY A 370 0.08 -10.68 18.91
CA GLY A 370 0.58 -9.42 19.47
C GLY A 370 0.25 -8.20 18.62
N PHE A 371 0.24 -8.35 17.29
CA PHE A 371 -0.11 -7.26 16.36
C PHE A 371 -1.62 -6.99 16.36
N PHE A 372 -2.44 -8.04 16.36
CA PHE A 372 -3.90 -7.89 16.47
C PHE A 372 -4.31 -7.24 17.80
N GLY A 373 -3.67 -7.65 18.91
CA GLY A 373 -3.95 -7.07 20.23
C GLY A 373 -3.68 -5.56 20.34
N LEU A 374 -2.80 -4.99 19.50
CA LEU A 374 -2.54 -3.54 19.47
C LEU A 374 -3.67 -2.73 18.83
N MET A 375 -4.48 -3.36 17.96
CA MET A 375 -5.54 -2.68 17.21
C MET A 375 -6.95 -3.08 17.64
N ASP A 376 -7.08 -4.16 18.43
CA ASP A 376 -8.36 -4.79 18.79
C ASP A 376 -9.39 -3.80 19.34
N SER A 377 -9.06 -3.09 20.42
CA SER A 377 -9.95 -2.10 21.04
C SER A 377 -10.33 -0.97 20.09
N SER A 378 -9.34 -0.38 19.43
CA SER A 378 -9.56 0.76 18.53
C SER A 378 -10.41 0.41 17.31
N VAL A 379 -10.30 -0.83 16.81
CA VAL A 379 -11.11 -1.30 15.67
C VAL A 379 -12.52 -1.66 16.13
N ALA A 380 -12.67 -2.30 17.28
CA ALA A 380 -13.99 -2.60 17.86
C ALA A 380 -14.80 -1.32 18.13
N ASP A 381 -14.16 -0.30 18.69
CA ASP A 381 -14.76 1.03 18.91
C ASP A 381 -15.20 1.66 17.58
N LEU A 382 -14.34 1.60 16.55
CA LEU A 382 -14.64 2.15 15.22
C LEU A 382 -15.83 1.43 14.56
N VAL A 383 -15.85 0.10 14.57
CA VAL A 383 -16.95 -0.70 13.98
C VAL A 383 -18.26 -0.42 14.71
N THR A 384 -18.20 -0.29 16.03
CA THR A 384 -19.36 0.06 16.87
C THR A 384 -19.87 1.45 16.54
N ASP A 385 -19.01 2.46 16.41
CA ASP A 385 -19.40 3.82 16.04
C ASP A 385 -20.05 3.86 14.65
N ILE A 386 -19.45 3.23 13.64
CA ILE A 386 -20.03 3.15 12.27
C ILE A 386 -21.43 2.53 12.32
N SER A 387 -21.58 1.41 13.02
CA SER A 387 -22.86 0.69 13.13
C SER A 387 -23.94 1.51 13.81
N ASN A 388 -23.59 2.22 14.89
CA ASN A 388 -24.54 3.08 15.61
C ASN A 388 -24.91 4.32 14.78
N ALA A 389 -23.92 4.98 14.19
CA ALA A 389 -24.10 6.23 13.46
C ALA A 389 -24.89 6.06 12.16
N ALA A 390 -24.69 4.95 11.45
CA ALA A 390 -25.42 4.66 10.22
C ALA A 390 -26.94 4.49 10.46
N GLN A 391 -27.35 4.03 11.64
CA GLN A 391 -28.77 3.89 11.98
C GLN A 391 -29.52 5.22 12.13
N PHE A 392 -28.81 6.33 12.39
CA PHE A 392 -29.41 7.65 12.54
C PHE A 392 -29.59 8.41 11.22
N VAL A 393 -28.84 8.07 10.18
CA VAL A 393 -28.87 8.75 8.86
C VAL A 393 -29.98 8.19 7.95
N VAL A 394 -30.52 7.00 8.25
CA VAL A 394 -31.55 6.32 7.44
C VAL A 394 -32.99 6.64 7.90
N ARG A 395 -33.20 7.68 8.72
CA ARG A 395 -34.53 8.12 9.16
C ARG A 395 -34.96 9.46 8.59
#